data_AF-A0A7L4Z8F5-F1
#
_entry.id   AF-A0A7L4Z8F5-F1
#
_cell.length_a   1.000
_cell.length_b   1.000
_cell.length_c   1.000
_cell.angle_alpha   90.00
_cell.angle_beta   90.00
_cell.angle_gamma   90.00
#
_symmetry.space_group_name_H-M   'P 1'
#
loop_
_entity.id
_entity.type
_entity.pdbx_description
1 polymer ?
#
loop_
_entity_poly.entity_id
_entity_poly.type
_entity_poly.pdbx_seq_one_letter_code
_entity_poly.pdbx_strand_id
1 'polypeptide(L)'
;MSGLVVVRLLSPGGEASGAAPWVGPVLRVRMGAAGSGTELIAEAGHVRSGARALTEGDEHFAVNAEAAPENRRLACADVLYGVRPRPPASAARWLTRVAARHPSCALAAVPLSGGGWLALAGSAAGGRGGGPRVVAEAVGPDQPLLASCLHAWLVEGRSLAELAYVRPLRQAAAGGRTAAGACAHSRRRASAGLVTS
;
A
#
# COMPACT_ATOMS: atom_id res chain seq x y z
N MET A 1 -14.22 8.12 -14.13
CA MET A 1 -14.58 8.41 -12.72
C MET A 1 -13.28 8.45 -11.92
N SER A 2 -13.00 9.51 -11.18
CA SER A 2 -11.78 9.57 -10.37
C SER A 2 -12.10 9.23 -8.92
N GLY A 3 -11.28 8.37 -8.31
CA GLY A 3 -11.42 7.90 -6.94
C GLY A 3 -10.26 8.37 -6.05
N LEU A 4 -10.54 8.67 -4.78
CA LEU A 4 -9.52 8.93 -3.76
C LEU A 4 -9.61 7.82 -2.71
N VAL A 5 -8.48 7.17 -2.43
CA VAL A 5 -8.28 6.28 -1.29
C VAL A 5 -7.26 6.86 -0.34
N VAL A 6 -7.63 6.94 0.94
CA VAL A 6 -6.70 7.34 2.01
C VAL A 6 -6.40 6.11 2.84
N VAL A 7 -5.14 5.69 2.90
CA VAL A 7 -4.60 4.64 3.75
C VAL A 7 -4.06 5.25 5.04
N ARG A 8 -4.66 4.93 6.17
CA ARG A 8 -4.26 5.46 7.48
C ARG A 8 -3.37 4.48 8.21
N LEU A 9 -2.17 4.89 8.62
CA LEU A 9 -1.28 4.03 9.38
C LEU A 9 -1.57 4.12 10.88
N LEU A 10 -1.97 3.01 11.48
CA LEU A 10 -2.15 2.87 12.93
C LEU A 10 -0.87 2.31 13.54
N SER A 11 -0.33 2.99 14.55
CA SER A 11 0.78 2.48 15.35
C SER A 11 0.28 1.34 16.24
N PRO A 12 0.96 0.18 16.27
CA PRO A 12 0.56 -0.93 17.12
C PRO A 12 0.81 -0.60 18.59
N GLY A 13 -0.26 -0.46 19.38
CA GLY A 13 -0.22 -0.52 20.85
C GLY A 13 0.70 0.49 21.55
N GLY A 14 0.16 1.64 21.90
CA GLY A 14 0.76 2.55 22.86
C GLY A 14 -0.27 3.53 23.41
N GLU A 15 -0.84 3.21 24.58
CA GLU A 15 -1.31 4.24 25.51
C GLU A 15 -0.09 4.99 26.08
N ALA A 16 0.58 5.76 25.23
CA ALA A 16 1.60 6.68 25.65
C ALA A 16 1.08 8.10 25.40
N SER A 17 0.52 8.68 26.45
CA SER A 17 0.40 10.13 26.59
C SER A 17 1.80 10.73 26.51
N GLY A 18 2.12 11.34 25.38
CA GLY A 18 3.42 11.96 25.15
C GLY A 18 3.61 12.35 23.69
N ALA A 19 3.72 13.65 23.44
CA ALA A 19 3.93 14.21 22.11
C ALA A 19 5.25 13.71 21.51
N ALA A 20 5.16 12.83 20.51
CA ALA A 20 6.25 12.61 19.57
C ALA A 20 5.80 13.10 18.18
N PRO A 21 6.45 14.12 17.59
CA PRO A 21 6.11 14.59 16.27
C PRO A 21 6.68 13.60 15.25
N TRP A 22 5.95 12.54 14.91
CA TRP A 22 6.36 11.64 13.83
C TRP A 22 5.83 12.13 12.49
N VAL A 23 6.68 12.88 11.80
CA VAL A 23 6.56 13.29 10.40
C VAL A 23 7.26 12.23 9.53
N GLY A 24 6.64 11.05 9.41
CA GLY A 24 7.07 9.99 8.48
C GLY A 24 6.50 10.21 7.07
N PRO A 25 7.06 9.58 6.01
CA PRO A 25 6.70 9.90 4.64
C PRO A 25 5.20 9.64 4.40
N VAL A 26 4.50 10.67 3.95
CA VAL A 26 3.17 10.51 3.37
C VAL A 26 3.38 10.14 1.91
N LEU A 27 3.15 8.88 1.56
CA LEU A 27 3.20 8.46 0.18
C LEU A 27 1.87 8.80 -0.48
N ARG A 28 1.90 9.72 -1.43
CA ARG A 28 0.76 9.96 -2.32
C ARG A 28 1.10 9.45 -3.70
N VAL A 29 0.29 8.55 -4.24
CA VAL A 29 0.46 7.99 -5.59
C VAL A 29 -0.81 8.15 -6.40
N ARG A 30 -0.62 8.39 -7.69
CA ARG A 30 -1.67 8.31 -8.70
C ARG A 30 -1.52 7.00 -9.47
N MET A 31 -2.61 6.25 -9.54
CA MET A 31 -2.71 4.95 -10.21
C MET A 31 -3.82 4.99 -11.25
N GLY A 32 -3.61 4.33 -12.38
CA GLY A 32 -4.62 4.31 -13.44
C GLY A 32 -4.51 3.10 -14.32
N ALA A 33 -5.59 2.85 -15.07
CA ALA A 33 -5.68 1.76 -16.04
C ALA A 33 -5.57 2.29 -17.47
N ALA A 34 -5.00 1.48 -18.36
CA ALA A 34 -4.83 1.84 -19.77
C ALA A 34 -6.20 2.01 -20.44
N GLY A 35 -6.37 3.07 -21.25
CA GLY A 35 -7.63 3.34 -21.95
C GLY A 35 -8.80 3.74 -21.06
N SER A 36 -8.59 3.89 -19.74
CA SER A 36 -9.60 4.23 -18.76
C SER A 36 -9.44 5.67 -18.32
N GLY A 37 -10.48 6.51 -18.46
CA GLY A 37 -10.52 7.85 -17.85
C GLY A 37 -10.72 7.84 -16.33
N THR A 38 -10.33 6.74 -15.66
CA THR A 38 -10.67 6.44 -14.27
C THR A 38 -9.39 6.20 -13.48
N GLU A 39 -9.00 7.21 -12.72
CA GLU A 39 -7.78 7.22 -11.91
C GLU A 39 -8.10 7.01 -10.43
N LEU A 40 -7.16 6.43 -9.69
CA LEU A 40 -7.19 6.30 -8.24
C LEU A 40 -6.00 7.07 -7.65
N ILE A 41 -6.29 7.99 -6.74
CA ILE A 41 -5.27 8.63 -5.92
C ILE A 41 -5.23 7.88 -4.59
N ALA A 42 -4.12 7.25 -4.25
CA ALA A 42 -3.90 6.67 -2.94
C ALA A 42 -2.96 7.56 -2.12
N GLU A 43 -3.32 7.83 -0.88
CA GLU A 43 -2.49 8.57 0.08
C GLU A 43 -2.30 7.72 1.33
N ALA A 44 -1.07 7.33 1.63
CA ALA A 44 -0.71 6.55 2.79
C ALA A 44 0.14 7.38 3.75
N GLY A 45 -0.24 7.42 5.03
CA GLY A 45 0.50 8.19 6.02
C GLY A 45 0.06 7.91 7.46
N HIS A 46 0.89 8.33 8.41
CA HIS A 46 0.60 8.21 9.84
C HIS A 46 -0.57 9.12 10.22
N VAL A 47 -1.48 8.59 11.03
CA VAL A 47 -2.59 9.38 11.58
C VAL A 47 -2.37 9.56 13.08
N ARG A 48 -2.73 10.75 13.59
CA ARG A 48 -2.67 11.02 15.03
C ARG A 48 -3.50 10.01 15.80
N SER A 49 -2.96 9.53 16.93
CA SER A 49 -3.72 8.72 17.88
C SER A 49 -5.00 9.44 18.28
N GLY A 50 -6.13 8.72 18.32
CA GLY A 50 -7.45 9.29 18.63
C GLY A 50 -8.22 9.87 17.43
N ALA A 51 -7.66 9.86 16.22
CA ALA A 51 -8.47 10.16 15.03
C ALA A 51 -9.54 9.07 14.85
N ARG A 52 -10.81 9.47 14.86
CA ARG A 52 -11.94 8.55 14.77
C ARG A 52 -11.77 7.60 13.57
N ALA A 53 -11.78 6.29 13.85
CA ALA A 53 -11.93 5.25 12.83
C ALA A 53 -13.23 5.57 12.06
N LEU A 54 -13.13 5.63 10.74
CA LEU A 54 -14.29 5.97 9.91
C LEU A 54 -15.15 4.71 9.76
N THR A 55 -16.47 4.88 9.79
CA THR A 55 -17.45 3.79 9.71
C THR A 55 -17.46 3.06 8.36
N GLU A 56 -16.84 3.65 7.34
CA GLU A 56 -16.71 3.09 5.99
C GLU A 56 -15.24 3.13 5.57
N GLY A 57 -14.59 1.97 5.63
CA GLY A 57 -13.24 1.79 5.12
C GLY A 57 -12.78 0.36 5.20
N ASP A 58 -11.80 0.03 4.35
CA ASP A 58 -11.13 -1.27 4.36
C ASP A 58 -10.01 -1.25 5.41
N GLU A 59 -10.09 -2.12 6.42
CA GLU A 59 -9.04 -2.27 7.42
C GLU A 59 -8.17 -3.48 7.06
N HIS A 60 -6.87 -3.27 6.96
CA HIS A 60 -5.92 -4.31 6.59
C HIS A 60 -4.65 -4.27 7.43
N PHE A 61 -3.97 -5.40 7.51
CA PHE A 61 -2.75 -5.54 8.29
C PHE A 61 -1.53 -5.72 7.39
N ALA A 62 -0.59 -4.77 7.47
CA ALA A 62 0.60 -4.75 6.64
C ALA A 62 1.86 -5.06 7.45
N VAL A 63 2.61 -6.10 7.06
CA VAL A 63 3.76 -6.59 7.81
C VAL A 63 4.99 -6.70 6.91
N ASN A 64 6.14 -6.26 7.43
CA ASN A 64 7.43 -6.52 6.81
C ASN A 64 7.74 -8.01 6.92
N ALA A 65 7.68 -8.73 5.79
CA ALA A 65 7.94 -10.16 5.71
C ALA A 65 9.42 -10.54 5.94
N GLU A 66 10.31 -9.55 6.01
CA GLU A 66 11.74 -9.73 6.29
C GLU A 66 12.09 -9.44 7.75
N ALA A 67 11.16 -8.87 8.52
CA ALA A 67 11.34 -8.64 9.95
C ALA A 67 10.96 -9.89 10.73
N ALA A 68 11.93 -10.49 11.43
CA ALA A 68 11.83 -11.66 12.32
C ALA A 68 10.90 -12.82 11.84
N PRO A 69 11.45 -13.95 11.35
CA PRO A 69 10.64 -15.02 10.75
C PRO A 69 9.66 -15.71 11.71
N GLU A 70 9.86 -15.62 13.02
CA GLU A 70 8.97 -16.09 14.09
C GLU A 70 7.80 -15.14 14.42
N ASN A 71 7.66 -14.03 13.68
CA ASN A 71 6.62 -13.06 13.92
C ASN A 71 5.23 -13.64 13.61
N ARG A 72 4.48 -13.99 14.66
CA ARG A 72 3.10 -14.54 14.57
C ARG A 72 2.16 -13.65 13.75
N ARG A 73 2.45 -12.36 13.63
CA ARG A 73 1.71 -11.37 12.84
C ARG A 73 1.68 -11.71 11.34
N LEU A 74 2.70 -12.40 10.83
CA LEU A 74 2.79 -12.81 9.43
C LEU A 74 1.66 -13.78 9.02
N ALA A 75 1.10 -14.54 9.97
CA ALA A 75 0.00 -15.46 9.69
C ALA A 75 -1.35 -14.76 9.47
N CYS A 76 -1.49 -13.51 9.91
CA CYS A 76 -2.71 -12.73 9.81
C CYS A 76 -2.56 -11.50 8.90
N ALA A 77 -1.44 -11.39 8.19
CA ALA A 77 -1.18 -10.23 7.34
C ALA A 77 -1.97 -10.32 6.04
N ASP A 78 -2.72 -9.26 5.73
CA ASP A 78 -3.35 -9.05 4.43
C ASP A 78 -2.32 -8.58 3.40
N VAL A 79 -1.35 -7.80 3.85
CA VAL A 79 -0.28 -7.24 3.03
C VAL A 79 1.08 -7.65 3.60
N LEU A 80 1.89 -8.30 2.77
CA LEU A 80 3.28 -8.64 3.10
C LEU A 80 4.22 -7.85 2.20
N TYR A 81 5.18 -7.14 2.79
CA TYR A 81 6.16 -6.39 2.01
C TYR A 81 7.59 -6.73 2.38
N GLY A 82 8.48 -6.71 1.40
CA GLY A 82 9.92 -6.72 1.62
C GLY A 82 10.48 -5.29 1.56
N VAL A 83 11.60 -5.07 2.23
CA VAL A 83 12.27 -3.75 2.27
C VAL A 83 13.61 -3.76 1.53
N ARG A 84 14.21 -4.94 1.30
CA ARG A 84 15.48 -5.07 0.58
C ARG A 84 15.25 -5.16 -0.93
N PRO A 85 15.86 -4.28 -1.74
CA PRO A 85 15.81 -4.38 -3.20
C PRO A 85 16.41 -5.69 -3.70
N ARG A 86 15.77 -6.31 -4.70
CA ARG A 86 16.17 -7.61 -5.24
C ARG A 86 16.22 -7.60 -6.77
N PRO A 87 17.08 -8.42 -7.40
CA PRO A 87 16.98 -8.68 -8.84
C PRO A 87 15.62 -9.31 -9.20
N PRO A 88 15.07 -9.06 -10.41
CA PRO A 88 13.71 -9.49 -10.77
C PRO A 88 13.42 -10.98 -10.54
N ALA A 89 14.31 -11.87 -10.95
CA ALA A 89 14.14 -13.31 -10.75
C ALA A 89 14.13 -13.71 -9.27
N SER A 90 14.98 -13.07 -8.45
CA SER A 90 15.03 -13.31 -7.00
C SER A 90 13.80 -12.73 -6.28
N ALA A 91 13.30 -11.57 -6.73
CA ALA A 91 12.07 -10.97 -6.25
C ALA A 91 10.85 -11.86 -6.56
N ALA A 92 10.73 -12.37 -7.79
CA ALA A 92 9.64 -13.26 -8.19
C ALA A 92 9.63 -14.54 -7.33
N ARG A 93 10.78 -15.21 -7.19
CA ARG A 93 10.90 -16.38 -6.31
C ARG A 93 10.56 -16.07 -4.86
N TRP A 94 10.92 -14.89 -4.36
CA TRP A 94 10.58 -14.46 -3.01
C TRP A 94 9.07 -14.27 -2.85
N LEU A 95 8.40 -13.55 -3.77
CA LEU A 95 6.96 -13.34 -3.75
C LEU A 95 6.19 -14.66 -3.79
N THR A 96 6.56 -15.59 -4.68
CA THR A 96 5.91 -16.91 -4.75
C THR A 96 6.04 -17.68 -3.44
N ARG A 97 7.21 -17.66 -2.80
CA ARG A 97 7.39 -18.33 -1.50
C ARG A 97 6.57 -17.67 -0.39
N VAL A 98 6.54 -16.33 -0.35
CA VAL A 98 5.76 -15.58 0.64
C VAL A 98 4.28 -15.87 0.48
N ALA A 99 3.74 -15.78 -0.74
CA ALA A 99 2.34 -16.09 -1.03
C ALA A 99 1.99 -17.55 -0.69
N ALA A 100 2.87 -18.50 -1.01
CA ALA A 100 2.65 -19.91 -0.68
C ALA A 100 2.65 -20.19 0.84
N ARG A 101 3.49 -19.47 1.60
CA ARG A 101 3.61 -19.63 3.06
C ARG A 101 2.51 -18.91 3.84
N HIS A 102 1.92 -17.87 3.26
CA HIS A 102 0.95 -16.99 3.91
C HIS A 102 -0.33 -16.90 3.07
N PRO A 103 -1.22 -17.90 3.11
CA PRO A 103 -2.41 -17.95 2.26
C PRO A 103 -3.45 -16.85 2.55
N SER A 104 -3.39 -16.22 3.73
CA SER A 104 -4.19 -15.05 4.09
C SER A 104 -3.74 -13.77 3.38
N CYS A 105 -2.52 -13.74 2.85
CA CYS A 105 -1.94 -12.57 2.20
C CYS A 105 -2.72 -12.25 0.92
N ALA A 106 -3.41 -11.12 0.89
CA ALA A 106 -4.10 -10.57 -0.28
C ALA A 106 -3.12 -9.90 -1.26
N LEU A 107 -2.02 -9.33 -0.77
CA LEU A 107 -0.98 -8.71 -1.61
C LEU A 107 0.42 -8.88 -1.03
N ALA A 108 1.37 -9.36 -1.85
CA ALA A 108 2.79 -9.30 -1.54
C ALA A 108 3.52 -8.31 -2.46
N ALA A 109 4.45 -7.51 -1.94
CA ALA A 109 5.24 -6.58 -2.75
C ALA A 109 6.70 -6.44 -2.27
N VAL A 110 7.65 -6.22 -3.18
CA VAL A 110 9.07 -6.06 -2.84
C VAL A 110 9.76 -5.11 -3.83
N PRO A 111 10.69 -4.25 -3.39
CA PRO A 111 11.41 -3.38 -4.30
C PRO A 111 12.38 -4.15 -5.20
N LEU A 112 12.58 -3.64 -6.41
CA LEU A 112 13.54 -4.18 -7.37
C LEU A 112 14.85 -3.40 -7.33
N SER A 113 15.97 -4.09 -7.52
CA SER A 113 17.30 -3.47 -7.56
C SER A 113 17.51 -2.54 -8.76
N GLY A 114 16.73 -2.72 -9.84
CA GLY A 114 16.73 -1.86 -11.02
C GLY A 114 15.75 -0.68 -10.94
N GLY A 115 15.13 -0.45 -9.78
CA GLY A 115 14.05 0.51 -9.61
C GLY A 115 12.66 -0.12 -9.77
N GLY A 116 11.67 0.53 -9.20
CA GLY A 116 10.31 0.02 -9.11
C GLY A 116 10.12 -1.12 -8.12
N TRP A 117 8.95 -1.74 -8.23
CA TRP A 117 8.49 -2.75 -7.31
C TRP A 117 7.94 -3.95 -8.08
N LEU A 118 8.07 -5.13 -7.51
CA LEU A 118 7.39 -6.33 -7.98
C LEU A 118 6.25 -6.63 -7.01
N ALA A 119 5.05 -6.83 -7.53
CA ALA A 119 3.86 -7.11 -6.74
C ALA A 119 3.18 -8.40 -7.22
N LEU A 120 2.56 -9.11 -6.29
CA LEU A 120 1.79 -10.32 -6.53
C LEU A 120 0.48 -10.22 -5.73
N ALA A 121 -0.66 -10.30 -6.42
CA ALA A 121 -1.94 -10.48 -5.77
C ALA A 121 -2.05 -11.92 -5.28
N GLY A 122 -2.36 -12.11 -3.99
CA GLY A 122 -2.53 -13.42 -3.41
C GLY A 122 -3.90 -14.03 -3.70
N SER A 123 -4.08 -15.30 -3.37
CA SER A 123 -5.33 -16.03 -3.57
C SER A 123 -6.51 -15.45 -2.79
N ALA A 124 -6.24 -14.82 -1.64
CA ALA A 124 -7.24 -14.16 -0.81
C ALA A 124 -7.89 -12.93 -1.49
N ALA A 125 -7.28 -12.37 -2.54
CA ALA A 125 -7.82 -11.22 -3.28
C ALA A 125 -8.98 -11.56 -4.24
N GLY A 126 -9.74 -12.64 -3.99
CA GLY A 126 -10.96 -12.95 -4.74
C GLY A 126 -10.75 -13.51 -6.16
N GLY A 127 -9.67 -14.24 -6.40
CA GLY A 127 -9.55 -15.12 -7.58
C GLY A 127 -9.07 -14.49 -8.89
N ARG A 128 -8.65 -13.21 -8.90
CA ARG A 128 -7.99 -12.61 -10.08
C ARG A 128 -6.47 -12.83 -10.09
N GLY A 129 -6.08 -14.07 -9.84
CA GLY A 129 -4.69 -14.50 -9.74
C GLY A 129 -3.94 -14.29 -11.06
N GLY A 130 -2.99 -13.35 -11.04
CA GLY A 130 -1.99 -13.16 -12.08
C GLY A 130 -0.60 -13.43 -11.51
N GLY A 131 0.38 -13.70 -12.38
CA GLY A 131 1.78 -13.84 -11.96
C GLY A 131 2.35 -12.53 -11.39
N PRO A 132 3.54 -12.58 -10.77
CA PRO A 132 4.23 -11.38 -10.29
C PRO A 132 4.36 -10.34 -11.40
N ARG A 133 4.06 -9.08 -11.09
CA ARG A 133 4.07 -7.98 -12.05
C ARG A 133 4.94 -6.83 -11.57
N VAL A 134 5.74 -6.28 -12.48
CA VAL A 134 6.50 -5.06 -12.23
C VAL A 134 5.53 -3.89 -12.21
N VAL A 135 5.62 -3.07 -11.17
CA VAL A 135 4.77 -1.91 -10.92
C VAL A 135 5.63 -0.76 -10.41
N ALA A 136 5.09 0.45 -10.52
CA ALA A 136 5.62 1.62 -9.82
C ALA A 136 7.11 1.91 -10.02
N GLU A 137 7.61 1.82 -11.26
CA GLU A 137 9.00 2.10 -11.64
C GLU A 137 9.53 3.45 -11.12
N ALA A 138 8.64 4.44 -10.96
CA ALA A 138 8.98 5.77 -10.45
C ALA A 138 8.96 5.89 -8.91
N VAL A 139 8.65 4.82 -8.17
CA VAL A 139 8.61 4.81 -6.70
C VAL A 139 9.88 4.15 -6.16
N GLY A 140 10.59 4.87 -5.27
CA GLY A 140 11.82 4.40 -4.64
C GLY A 140 11.62 3.15 -3.75
N PRO A 141 12.71 2.44 -3.43
CA PRO A 141 12.65 1.22 -2.62
C PRO A 141 12.36 1.48 -1.13
N ASP A 142 12.51 2.72 -0.68
CA ASP A 142 12.30 3.22 0.67
C ASP A 142 10.82 3.51 1.01
N GLN A 143 9.90 3.09 0.13
CA GLN A 143 8.47 3.40 0.22
C GLN A 143 7.61 2.15 0.51
N PRO A 144 7.70 1.55 1.72
CA PRO A 144 6.92 0.36 2.08
C PRO A 144 5.39 0.59 2.04
N LEU A 145 4.97 1.87 2.14
CA LEU A 145 3.57 2.27 2.04
C LEU A 145 2.94 1.97 0.69
N LEU A 146 3.76 1.79 -0.36
CA LEU A 146 3.28 1.45 -1.68
C LEU A 146 2.48 0.15 -1.67
N ALA A 147 2.89 -0.85 -0.88
CA ALA A 147 2.18 -2.12 -0.78
C ALA A 147 0.71 -1.89 -0.33
N SER A 148 0.49 -1.03 0.67
CA SER A 148 -0.87 -0.68 1.10
C SER A 148 -1.65 0.12 0.04
N CYS A 149 -1.00 1.00 -0.73
CA CYS A 149 -1.64 1.69 -1.85
C CYS A 149 -2.09 0.71 -2.96
N LEU A 150 -1.26 -0.28 -3.26
CA LEU A 150 -1.59 -1.33 -4.23
C LEU A 150 -2.73 -2.23 -3.71
N HIS A 151 -2.81 -2.48 -2.40
CA HIS A 151 -3.92 -3.24 -1.82
C HIS A 151 -5.25 -2.49 -1.98
N ALA A 152 -5.26 -1.18 -1.73
CA ALA A 152 -6.42 -0.33 -1.99
C ALA A 152 -6.92 -0.41 -3.45
N TRP A 153 -6.01 -0.55 -4.42
CA TRP A 153 -6.40 -0.80 -5.82
C TRP A 153 -7.13 -2.13 -6.00
N LEU A 154 -6.68 -3.19 -5.32
CA LEU A 154 -7.34 -4.49 -5.35
C LEU A 154 -8.72 -4.47 -4.70
N VAL A 155 -8.86 -3.80 -3.56
CA VAL A 155 -10.12 -3.66 -2.81
C VAL A 155 -11.18 -2.91 -3.61
N GLU A 156 -10.78 -2.00 -4.50
CA GLU A 156 -11.68 -1.35 -5.47
C GLU A 156 -12.13 -2.30 -6.61
N GLY A 157 -11.86 -3.60 -6.50
CA GLY A 157 -12.29 -4.63 -7.45
C GLY A 157 -11.43 -4.68 -8.72
N ARG A 158 -10.24 -4.08 -8.70
CA ARG A 158 -9.33 -4.03 -9.85
C ARG A 158 -8.20 -5.03 -9.70
N SER A 159 -7.68 -5.50 -10.82
CA SER A 159 -6.52 -6.39 -10.87
C SER A 159 -5.22 -5.62 -11.04
N LEU A 160 -4.10 -6.20 -10.62
CA LEU A 160 -2.77 -5.67 -10.98
C LEU A 160 -2.57 -5.65 -12.51
N ALA A 161 -3.29 -6.50 -13.25
CA ALA A 161 -3.18 -6.57 -14.70
C ALA A 161 -3.65 -5.29 -15.40
N GLU A 162 -4.65 -4.63 -14.81
CA GLU A 162 -5.22 -3.37 -15.28
C GLU A 162 -4.33 -2.17 -14.96
N LEU A 163 -3.35 -2.30 -14.06
CA LEU A 163 -2.50 -1.20 -13.62
C LEU A 163 -1.52 -0.81 -14.74
N ALA A 164 -1.72 0.38 -15.30
CA ALA A 164 -0.89 0.93 -16.38
C ALA A 164 0.22 1.85 -15.88
N TYR A 165 -0.03 2.58 -14.79
CA TYR A 165 0.99 3.40 -14.15
C TYR A 165 0.72 3.54 -12.66
N VAL A 166 1.81 3.75 -11.93
CA VAL A 166 1.82 4.28 -10.56
C VAL A 166 2.83 5.41 -10.55
N ARG A 167 2.41 6.61 -10.17
CA ARG A 167 3.27 7.79 -10.15
C ARG A 167 3.22 8.45 -8.78
N PRO A 168 4.36 8.71 -8.13
CA PRO A 168 4.39 9.58 -6.96
C PRO A 168 3.80 10.93 -7.32
N LEU A 169 2.90 11.43 -6.48
CA LEU A 169 2.48 12.82 -6.51
C LEU A 169 3.39 13.57 -5.55
N ARG A 170 4.07 14.62 -6.04
CA ARG A 170 4.85 15.50 -5.16
C ARG A 170 3.93 16.04 -4.07
N GLN A 171 4.34 15.90 -2.82
CA GLN A 171 3.71 16.67 -1.74
C GLN A 171 3.95 18.15 -2.07
N ALA A 172 2.88 18.92 -2.29
CA ALA A 172 3.01 20.36 -2.26
C ALA A 172 3.53 20.71 -0.86
N ALA A 173 4.59 21.52 -0.79
CA ALA A 173 5.08 22.05 0.49
C ALA A 173 3.88 22.63 1.23
N ALA A 174 3.71 22.27 2.50
CA ALA A 174 2.59 22.70 3.32
C ALA A 174 2.62 24.24 3.44
N GLY A 175 1.88 24.91 2.57
CA GLY A 175 1.84 26.35 2.47
C GLY A 175 0.75 26.77 1.50
N GLY A 176 -0.41 27.15 2.03
CA GLY A 176 -1.47 27.79 1.25
C GLY A 176 -2.83 27.12 1.39
N ARG A 177 -3.72 27.82 2.08
CA ARG A 177 -5.14 27.52 2.22
C ARG A 177 -5.83 27.29 0.87
N THR A 178 -6.64 26.23 0.82
CA THR A 178 -7.88 26.02 0.06
C THR A 178 -8.03 26.69 -1.31
N ALA A 179 -8.01 25.88 -2.37
CA ALA A 179 -8.87 26.10 -3.53
C ALA A 179 -9.86 24.93 -3.62
N ALA A 180 -11.12 25.24 -3.33
CA ALA A 180 -12.25 24.33 -3.50
C ALA A 180 -12.53 24.18 -5.00
N GLY A 181 -12.14 23.03 -5.55
CA GLY A 181 -12.59 22.52 -6.84
C GLY A 181 -13.24 21.17 -6.60
N ALA A 182 -14.53 21.17 -6.25
CA ALA A 182 -15.30 19.96 -6.02
C ALA A 182 -15.63 19.29 -7.35
N CYS A 183 -14.70 18.51 -7.88
CA CYS A 183 -15.09 17.40 -8.73
C CYS A 183 -15.65 16.31 -7.81
N ALA A 184 -16.87 15.84 -8.09
CA ALA A 184 -17.49 14.74 -7.36
C ALA A 184 -16.69 13.45 -7.57
N HIS A 185 -15.76 13.17 -6.64
CA HIS A 185 -14.99 11.94 -6.60
C HIS A 185 -15.67 10.97 -5.64
N SER A 186 -15.93 9.74 -6.08
CA SER A 186 -16.24 8.64 -5.15
C SER A 186 -15.03 8.43 -4.25
N ARG A 187 -15.16 8.69 -2.95
CA ARG A 187 -14.07 8.50 -1.97
C ARG A 187 -14.32 7.17 -1.25
N ARG A 188 -13.38 6.24 -1.33
CA ARG A 188 -13.29 5.13 -0.35
C ARG A 188 -12.04 5.35 0.49
N ARG A 189 -11.93 4.76 1.66
CA ARG A 189 -10.75 4.95 2.52
C ARG A 189 -10.34 3.59 3.07
N ALA A 190 -9.06 3.42 3.35
CA ALA A 190 -8.51 2.23 3.97
C ALA A 190 -7.67 2.61 5.20
N SER A 191 -7.51 1.71 6.14
CA SER A 191 -6.66 1.86 7.32
C SER A 191 -5.74 0.67 7.41
N ALA A 192 -4.43 0.91 7.46
CA ALA A 192 -3.42 -0.11 7.63
C ALA A 192 -2.77 -0.01 9.01
N GLY A 193 -2.61 -1.11 9.73
CA GLY A 193 -1.61 -1.16 10.81
C GLY A 193 -0.23 -1.44 10.19
N LEU A 194 0.74 -0.54 10.34
CA LEU A 194 2.13 -0.83 9.97
C LEU A 194 2.93 -1.17 11.21
N VAL A 195 3.39 -2.42 11.25
CA VAL A 195 4.27 -2.89 12.30
C VAL A 195 5.69 -2.97 11.77
N THR A 196 6.57 -2.14 12.30
CA THR A 196 8.02 -2.36 12.26
C THR A 196 8.39 -3.13 13.52
N SER A 197 8.99 -4.31 13.37
CA SER A 197 9.63 -5.02 14.50
C SER A 197 11.03 -4.47 14.73
#